data_AF-A0A925HYJ9-F1
#
_entry.id   AF-A0A925HYJ9-F1
#
_cell.length_a   1.000
_cell.length_b   1.000
_cell.length_c   1.000
_cell.angle_alpha   90.00
_cell.angle_beta   90.00
_cell.angle_gamma   90.00
#
_symmetry.space_group_name_H-M   'P 1'
#
loop_
_entity.id
_entity.type
_entity.pdbx_description
1 polymer ?
#
loop_
_entity_poly.entity_id
_entity_poly.type
_entity_poly.pdbx_seq_one_letter_code
_entity_poly.pdbx_strand_id
1 'polypeptide(L)'
;MAIAKTTLELNPGIRSVLAGVRRRIRFYVLLEGLSLAVIWLGVTFWLAFALDYLPVLVGASEMPAVARGVMLAGIAGFLLFILHRYIGRRLFVPLHDRSMAVLLERKFIGLQDSLVTTVEMDESPKHAAEFNLEMLSRTAERAGMGAGQLHVGQVFNYLPLVLEALVAMLLAATVLVCFVLNRDALELAASRLYLLRSDPWPRSAHIEVVGLEIQGSPAPGETIPRLTEIKFEDGVAKVAKGSSVALRVRALGAPQARVVPQTCTIYYRALKTDGNSRVERGSVQMINGRDGGGYRNFRFDGK
;
A
#
# COMPACT_ATOMS: atom_id res chain seq x y z
N MET A 1 -68.45 -12.37 19.26
CA MET A 1 -67.66 -13.61 19.34
C MET A 1 -66.25 -13.29 18.85
N ALA A 2 -65.37 -12.90 19.76
CA ALA A 2 -64.03 -12.40 19.42
C ALA A 2 -63.06 -13.59 19.32
N ILE A 3 -62.61 -13.89 18.10
CA ILE A 3 -61.52 -14.85 17.88
C ILE A 3 -60.25 -14.15 18.34
N ALA A 4 -59.78 -14.50 19.54
CA ALA A 4 -58.49 -14.06 20.05
C ALA A 4 -57.41 -14.60 19.10
N LYS A 5 -56.86 -13.72 18.25
CA LYS A 5 -55.58 -13.93 17.58
C LYS A 5 -54.50 -13.86 18.65
N THR A 6 -54.32 -14.94 19.39
CA THR A 6 -53.18 -15.09 20.29
C THR A 6 -52.01 -15.57 19.44
N THR A 7 -51.42 -14.64 18.70
CA THR A 7 -50.12 -14.86 18.06
C THR A 7 -49.14 -15.21 19.17
N LEU A 8 -48.46 -16.34 19.02
CA LEU A 8 -47.43 -16.82 19.93
C LEU A 8 -46.24 -15.86 19.87
N GLU A 9 -46.37 -14.66 20.46
CA GLU A 9 -45.30 -13.66 20.40
C GLU A 9 -44.10 -14.18 21.18
N LEU A 10 -42.97 -14.36 20.48
CA LEU A 10 -41.72 -14.75 21.11
C LEU A 10 -41.43 -13.84 22.31
N ASN A 11 -41.17 -14.46 23.46
CA ASN A 11 -40.76 -13.75 24.67
C ASN A 11 -39.65 -12.73 24.33
N PRO A 12 -39.80 -11.44 24.65
CA PRO A 12 -38.85 -10.38 24.28
C PRO A 12 -37.41 -10.66 24.73
N GLY A 13 -37.23 -11.46 25.78
CA GLY A 13 -35.92 -11.95 26.21
C GLY A 13 -35.20 -12.75 25.13
N ILE A 14 -35.89 -13.69 24.47
CA ILE A 14 -35.29 -14.58 23.46
C ILE A 14 -34.94 -13.80 22.18
N ARG A 15 -35.82 -12.89 21.74
CA ARG A 15 -35.55 -11.97 20.61
C ARG A 15 -34.34 -11.08 20.86
N SER A 16 -34.17 -10.59 22.08
CA SER A 16 -33.01 -9.74 22.43
C SER A 16 -31.68 -10.51 22.41
N VAL A 17 -31.69 -11.79 22.84
CA VAL A 17 -30.52 -12.68 22.80
C VAL A 17 -30.15 -13.04 21.37
N LEU A 18 -31.12 -13.41 20.52
CA LEU A 18 -30.92 -13.68 19.09
C LEU A 18 -30.39 -12.44 18.34
N ALA A 19 -30.94 -11.26 18.62
CA ALA A 19 -30.47 -10.00 18.05
C ALA A 19 -29.04 -9.66 18.51
N GLY A 20 -28.71 -9.93 19.77
CA GLY A 20 -27.36 -9.76 20.33
C GLY A 20 -26.32 -10.66 19.65
N VAL A 21 -26.67 -11.94 19.41
CA VAL A 21 -25.82 -12.88 18.67
C VAL A 21 -25.62 -12.42 17.23
N ARG A 22 -26.69 -12.00 16.54
CA ARG A 22 -26.63 -11.49 15.16
C ARG A 22 -25.71 -10.27 15.04
N ARG A 23 -25.78 -9.33 15.98
CA ARG A 23 -24.91 -8.14 16.00
C ARG A 23 -23.44 -8.50 16.23
N ARG A 24 -23.16 -9.46 17.12
CA ARG A 24 -21.79 -9.93 17.39
C ARG A 24 -21.18 -10.71 16.22
N ILE A 25 -21.97 -11.56 15.53
CA ILE A 25 -21.52 -12.24 14.31
C ILE A 25 -21.15 -11.20 13.24
N ARG A 26 -22.02 -10.21 13.00
CA ARG A 26 -21.74 -9.15 12.03
C ARG A 26 -20.51 -8.31 12.41
N PHE A 27 -20.36 -7.99 13.68
CA PHE A 27 -19.18 -7.25 14.16
C PHE A 27 -17.90 -8.06 14.03
N TYR A 28 -17.92 -9.36 14.32
CA TYR A 28 -16.78 -10.26 14.12
C TYR A 28 -16.36 -10.29 12.65
N VAL A 29 -17.32 -10.49 11.74
CA VAL A 29 -17.09 -10.51 10.29
C VAL A 29 -16.51 -9.17 9.80
N LEU A 30 -17.03 -8.06 10.31
CA LEU A 30 -16.55 -6.73 9.95
C LEU A 30 -15.13 -6.48 10.48
N LEU A 31 -14.84 -6.91 11.71
CA LEU A 31 -13.52 -6.76 12.31
C LEU A 31 -12.49 -7.63 11.58
N GLU A 32 -12.84 -8.87 11.22
CA GLU A 32 -12.03 -9.81 10.44
C GLU A 32 -11.75 -9.26 9.02
N GLY A 33 -12.77 -8.71 8.35
CA GLY A 33 -12.58 -8.06 7.05
C GLY A 33 -11.70 -6.81 7.14
N LEU A 34 -11.85 -6.03 8.21
CA LEU A 34 -11.08 -4.81 8.45
C LEU A 34 -9.62 -5.10 8.80
N SER A 35 -9.35 -6.09 9.67
CA SER A 35 -7.98 -6.50 10.01
C SER A 35 -7.23 -6.95 8.76
N LEU A 36 -7.87 -7.77 7.91
CA LEU A 36 -7.26 -8.25 6.67
C LEU A 36 -7.02 -7.11 5.67
N ALA A 37 -7.93 -6.14 5.57
CA ALA A 37 -7.75 -4.94 4.76
C ALA A 37 -6.58 -4.06 5.26
N VAL A 38 -6.45 -3.87 6.58
CA VAL A 38 -5.34 -3.10 7.18
C VAL A 38 -4.01 -3.81 6.98
N ILE A 39 -3.97 -5.14 7.14
CA ILE A 39 -2.76 -5.95 6.87
C ILE A 39 -2.35 -5.81 5.41
N TRP A 40 -3.29 -5.95 4.47
CA TRP A 40 -3.03 -5.79 3.05
C TRP A 40 -2.46 -4.41 2.73
N LEU A 41 -3.07 -3.34 3.26
CA LEU A 41 -2.60 -1.97 3.06
C LEU A 41 -1.20 -1.76 3.67
N GLY A 42 -0.95 -2.25 4.88
CA GLY A 42 0.35 -2.13 5.53
C GLY A 42 1.46 -2.84 4.76
N VAL A 43 1.21 -4.08 4.32
CA VAL A 43 2.18 -4.88 3.54
C VAL A 43 2.46 -4.22 2.20
N THR A 44 1.41 -3.81 1.48
CA THR A 44 1.57 -3.19 0.15
C THR A 44 2.23 -1.82 0.23
N PHE A 45 1.97 -1.03 1.28
CA PHE A 45 2.68 0.22 1.54
C PHE A 45 4.18 -0.03 1.74
N TRP A 46 4.57 -0.97 2.60
CA TRP A 46 5.98 -1.30 2.82
C TRP A 46 6.66 -1.84 1.57
N LEU A 47 5.98 -2.69 0.82
CA LEU A 47 6.50 -3.23 -0.44
C LEU A 47 6.69 -2.11 -1.48
N ALA A 48 5.72 -1.23 -1.62
CA ALA A 48 5.77 -0.10 -2.54
C ALA A 48 6.88 0.89 -2.17
N PHE A 49 7.00 1.22 -0.88
CA PHE A 49 8.05 2.07 -0.34
C PHE A 49 9.43 1.45 -0.59
N ALA A 50 9.59 0.15 -0.28
CA ALA A 50 10.83 -0.57 -0.51
C ALA A 50 11.20 -0.62 -2.00
N LEU A 51 10.25 -0.92 -2.89
CA LEU A 51 10.48 -0.96 -4.33
C LEU A 51 10.82 0.40 -4.93
N ASP A 52 10.31 1.50 -4.39
CA ASP A 52 10.65 2.85 -4.88
C ASP A 52 11.99 3.36 -4.31
N TYR A 53 12.30 3.04 -3.05
CA TYR A 53 13.47 3.56 -2.33
C TYR A 53 14.74 2.71 -2.49
N LEU A 54 14.63 1.37 -2.52
CA LEU A 54 15.79 0.48 -2.67
C LEU A 54 16.62 0.75 -3.94
N PRO A 55 16.01 0.93 -5.13
CA PRO A 55 16.77 1.24 -6.34
C PRO A 55 17.58 2.53 -6.21
N VAL A 56 17.02 3.54 -5.54
CA VAL A 56 17.70 4.83 -5.30
C VAL A 56 18.90 4.65 -4.38
N LEU A 57 18.79 3.82 -3.34
CA LEU A 57 19.89 3.52 -2.44
C LEU A 57 21.05 2.80 -3.15
N VAL A 58 20.74 1.99 -4.16
CA VAL A 58 21.72 1.26 -4.99
C VAL A 58 22.24 2.12 -6.17
N GLY A 59 21.71 3.34 -6.34
CA GLY A 59 22.11 4.26 -7.41
C GLY A 59 21.51 3.94 -8.78
N ALA A 60 20.45 3.14 -8.84
CA ALA A 60 19.70 2.84 -10.05
C ALA A 60 18.67 3.94 -10.37
N SER A 61 18.12 3.89 -11.59
CA SER A 61 17.08 4.82 -12.03
C SER A 61 15.82 4.68 -11.18
N GLU A 62 15.24 5.82 -10.82
CA GLU A 62 13.97 5.91 -10.10
C GLU A 62 12.84 5.21 -10.85
N MET A 63 11.89 4.61 -10.10
CA MET A 63 10.76 3.91 -10.70
C MET A 63 9.90 4.89 -11.54
N PRO A 64 9.55 4.57 -12.80
CA PRO A 64 8.77 5.47 -13.63
C PRO A 64 7.34 5.63 -13.08
N ALA A 65 6.76 6.82 -13.27
CA ALA A 65 5.42 7.15 -12.75
C ALA A 65 4.32 6.17 -13.21
N VAL A 66 4.44 5.65 -14.43
CA VAL A 66 3.51 4.63 -14.97
C VAL A 66 3.57 3.32 -14.18
N ALA A 67 4.77 2.87 -13.82
CA ALA A 67 4.92 1.64 -13.04
C ALA A 67 4.31 1.79 -11.64
N ARG A 68 4.45 2.98 -11.01
CA ARG A 68 3.76 3.28 -9.75
C ARG A 68 2.25 3.28 -9.90
N GLY A 69 1.72 3.88 -10.97
CA GLY A 69 0.30 3.90 -11.27
C GLY A 69 -0.29 2.50 -11.43
N VAL A 70 0.39 1.62 -12.17
CA VAL A 70 -0.05 0.22 -12.35
C VAL A 70 -0.01 -0.54 -11.02
N MET A 71 1.04 -0.36 -10.23
CA MET A 71 1.14 -0.97 -8.90
C MET A 71 0.01 -0.49 -7.97
N LEU A 72 -0.26 0.81 -7.94
CA LEU A 72 -1.33 1.40 -7.12
C LEU A 72 -2.72 0.92 -7.57
N ALA A 73 -2.96 0.82 -8.88
CA ALA A 73 -4.19 0.25 -9.42
C ALA A 73 -4.37 -1.23 -9.02
N GLY A 74 -3.29 -2.01 -9.03
CA GLY A 74 -3.31 -3.41 -8.57
C GLY A 74 -3.63 -3.53 -7.07
N ILE A 75 -2.99 -2.70 -6.24
CA ILE A 75 -3.24 -2.65 -4.79
C ILE A 75 -4.69 -2.27 -4.50
N ALA A 76 -5.20 -1.23 -5.17
CA ALA A 76 -6.59 -0.76 -5.02
C ALA A 76 -7.60 -1.81 -5.49
N GLY A 77 -7.34 -2.47 -6.62
CA GLY A 77 -8.18 -3.55 -7.14
C GLY A 77 -8.27 -4.74 -6.19
N PHE A 78 -7.14 -5.17 -5.63
CA PHE A 78 -7.11 -6.28 -4.67
C PHE A 78 -7.77 -5.92 -3.34
N LEU A 79 -7.59 -4.68 -2.85
CA LEU A 79 -8.31 -4.17 -1.69
C LEU A 79 -9.83 -4.23 -1.91
N LEU A 80 -10.29 -3.76 -3.07
CA LEU A 80 -11.71 -3.76 -3.42
C LEU A 80 -12.25 -5.20 -3.56
N PHE A 81 -11.44 -6.11 -4.09
CA PHE A 81 -11.74 -7.55 -4.10
C PHE A 81 -11.89 -8.13 -2.70
N ILE A 82 -10.95 -7.87 -1.77
CA ILE A 82 -11.05 -8.31 -0.37
C ILE A 82 -12.34 -7.78 0.26
N LEU A 83 -12.59 -6.48 0.16
CA LEU A 83 -13.77 -5.84 0.72
C LEU A 83 -15.06 -6.45 0.15
N HIS A 84 -15.13 -6.66 -1.16
CA HIS A 84 -16.31 -7.25 -1.79
C HIS A 84 -16.51 -8.72 -1.40
N ARG A 85 -15.44 -9.51 -1.40
CA ARG A 85 -15.43 -10.95 -1.12
C ARG A 85 -15.73 -11.27 0.35
N TYR A 86 -15.16 -10.52 1.28
CA TYR A 86 -15.21 -10.81 2.72
C TYR A 86 -16.25 -9.97 3.47
N ILE A 87 -16.37 -8.67 3.18
CA ILE A 87 -17.36 -7.80 3.82
C ILE A 87 -18.67 -7.86 3.05
N GLY A 88 -18.65 -7.59 1.74
CA GLY A 88 -19.85 -7.54 0.91
C GLY A 88 -20.64 -8.86 0.93
N ARG A 89 -20.00 -9.95 0.49
CA ARG A 89 -20.68 -11.24 0.38
C ARG A 89 -21.23 -11.77 1.71
N ARG A 90 -20.62 -11.42 2.85
CA ARG A 90 -20.99 -11.95 4.18
C ARG A 90 -21.96 -11.04 4.94
N LEU A 91 -21.98 -9.72 4.68
CA LEU A 91 -23.02 -8.82 5.19
C LEU A 91 -24.39 -9.05 4.53
N PHE A 92 -24.39 -9.42 3.24
CA PHE A 92 -25.62 -9.57 2.45
C PHE A 92 -26.21 -10.98 2.48
N VAL A 93 -25.65 -11.94 3.23
CA VAL A 93 -26.33 -13.22 3.45
C VAL A 93 -27.45 -13.01 4.48
N PRO A 94 -28.72 -13.23 4.13
CA PRO A 94 -29.80 -13.27 5.10
C PRO A 94 -29.59 -14.48 6.02
N LEU A 95 -29.19 -14.22 7.26
CA LEU A 95 -29.11 -15.25 8.30
C LEU A 95 -30.53 -15.55 8.77
N HIS A 96 -31.10 -16.65 8.28
CA HIS A 96 -32.42 -17.13 8.66
C HIS A 96 -32.41 -17.65 10.11
N ASP A 97 -33.43 -17.31 10.89
CA ASP A 97 -33.42 -17.49 12.36
C ASP A 97 -33.38 -18.97 12.77
N ARG A 98 -33.97 -19.84 11.95
CA ARG A 98 -33.90 -21.30 12.07
C ARG A 98 -32.47 -21.86 12.11
N SER A 99 -31.59 -21.41 11.22
CA SER A 99 -30.19 -21.89 11.18
C SER A 99 -29.39 -21.46 12.41
N MET A 100 -29.76 -20.32 13.00
CA MET A 100 -29.15 -19.78 14.21
C MET A 100 -29.61 -20.56 15.44
N ALA A 101 -30.90 -20.92 15.51
CA ALA A 101 -31.44 -21.77 16.56
C ALA A 101 -30.77 -23.15 16.60
N VAL A 102 -30.60 -23.80 15.44
CA VAL A 102 -29.92 -25.10 15.33
C VAL A 102 -28.45 -25.03 15.77
N LEU A 103 -27.72 -23.96 15.41
CA LEU A 103 -26.33 -23.78 15.83
C LEU A 103 -26.20 -23.51 17.33
N LEU A 104 -27.10 -22.72 17.91
CA LEU A 104 -27.16 -22.48 19.35
C LEU A 104 -27.45 -23.78 20.11
N GLU A 105 -28.39 -24.58 19.62
CA GLU A 105 -28.78 -25.83 20.27
C GLU A 105 -27.70 -26.92 20.18
N ARG A 106 -27.04 -27.04 19.02
CA ARG A 106 -25.92 -27.99 18.85
C ARG A 106 -24.73 -27.67 19.76
N LYS A 107 -24.51 -26.39 20.11
CA LYS A 107 -23.46 -25.99 21.06
C LYS A 107 -23.92 -26.04 22.52
N PHE A 108 -25.21 -25.87 22.78
CA PHE A 108 -25.78 -25.88 24.12
C PHE A 108 -26.81 -27.01 24.22
N ILE A 109 -26.29 -28.22 24.49
CA ILE A 109 -27.06 -29.46 24.65
C ILE A 109 -28.19 -29.33 25.70
N GLY A 110 -28.11 -28.36 26.62
CA GLY A 110 -29.11 -28.11 27.66
C GLY A 110 -30.45 -27.54 27.19
N LEU A 111 -30.60 -27.16 25.92
CA LEU A 111 -31.84 -26.56 25.38
C LEU A 111 -32.84 -27.58 24.81
N GLN A 112 -32.50 -28.87 24.69
CA GLN A 112 -33.40 -30.00 24.42
C GLN A 112 -34.57 -29.72 23.45
N ASP A 113 -34.30 -29.35 22.19
CA ASP A 113 -35.27 -29.02 21.12
C ASP A 113 -36.22 -27.85 21.38
N SER A 114 -36.17 -27.24 22.57
CA SER A 114 -37.08 -26.17 22.94
C SER A 114 -36.82 -24.88 22.16
N LEU A 115 -35.56 -24.58 21.81
CA LEU A 115 -35.21 -23.33 21.12
C LEU A 115 -35.52 -23.41 19.62
N VAL A 116 -35.21 -24.53 18.97
CA VAL A 116 -35.58 -24.78 17.56
C VAL A 116 -37.10 -24.82 17.40
N THR A 117 -37.81 -25.54 18.27
CA THR A 117 -39.28 -25.63 18.21
C THR A 117 -39.95 -24.27 18.41
N THR A 118 -39.49 -23.46 19.37
CA THR A 118 -40.09 -22.13 19.61
C THR A 118 -39.87 -21.18 18.43
N VAL A 119 -38.72 -21.26 17.74
CA VAL A 119 -38.41 -20.42 16.56
C VAL A 119 -39.16 -20.90 15.32
N GLU A 120 -39.25 -22.21 15.07
CA GLU A 120 -40.04 -22.76 13.95
C GLU A 120 -41.53 -22.41 14.07
N MET A 121 -42.07 -22.38 15.30
CA MET A 121 -43.46 -22.04 15.55
C MET A 121 -43.77 -20.53 15.39
N ASP A 122 -42.79 -19.63 15.55
CA ASP A 122 -42.93 -18.19 15.26
C ASP A 122 -42.79 -17.88 13.77
N GLU A 123 -41.88 -18.59 13.07
CA GLU A 123 -41.71 -18.44 11.61
C GLU A 123 -42.92 -19.02 10.84
N SER A 124 -43.60 -20.05 11.38
CA SER A 124 -44.75 -20.71 10.74
C SER A 124 -46.03 -20.68 11.61
N PRO A 125 -46.68 -19.52 11.77
CA PRO A 125 -47.86 -19.36 12.65
C PRO A 125 -49.08 -20.21 12.25
N LYS A 126 -49.10 -20.76 11.02
CA LYS A 126 -50.13 -21.71 10.57
C LYS A 126 -49.95 -23.12 11.15
N HIS A 127 -48.70 -23.57 11.37
CA HIS A 127 -48.41 -24.84 12.04
C HIS A 127 -48.59 -24.75 13.55
N ALA A 128 -48.29 -23.58 14.15
CA ALA A 128 -48.49 -23.35 15.59
C ALA A 128 -49.97 -23.45 16.03
N ALA A 129 -50.92 -23.21 15.11
CA ALA A 129 -52.35 -23.31 15.38
C ALA A 129 -52.86 -24.75 15.50
N GLU A 130 -52.07 -25.75 15.06
CA GLU A 130 -52.43 -27.18 15.15
C GLU A 130 -52.04 -27.81 16.50
N PHE A 131 -51.22 -27.11 17.30
CA PHE A 131 -50.73 -27.60 18.60
C PHE A 131 -51.41 -26.90 19.78
N ASN A 132 -51.37 -27.55 20.94
CA ASN A 132 -51.95 -27.00 22.16
C ASN A 132 -51.12 -25.80 22.68
N LEU A 133 -51.73 -24.61 22.66
CA LEU A 133 -51.15 -23.32 23.05
C LEU A 133 -50.51 -23.32 24.45
N GLU A 134 -51.04 -24.11 25.38
CA GLU A 134 -50.52 -24.18 26.75
C GLU A 134 -49.21 -24.99 26.87
N MET A 135 -49.02 -25.98 26.00
CA MET A 135 -47.76 -26.74 25.89
C MET A 135 -46.69 -25.92 25.16
N LEU A 136 -47.10 -25.12 24.17
CA LEU A 136 -46.21 -24.20 23.46
C LEU A 136 -45.73 -23.07 24.37
N SER A 137 -46.61 -22.48 25.19
CA SER A 137 -46.22 -21.42 26.13
C SER A 137 -45.24 -21.92 27.20
N ARG A 138 -45.45 -23.12 27.76
CA ARG A 138 -44.49 -23.75 28.69
C ARG A 138 -43.15 -24.08 28.05
N THR A 139 -43.15 -24.46 26.77
CA THR A 139 -41.91 -24.71 26.01
C THR A 139 -41.15 -23.42 25.76
N ALA A 140 -41.85 -22.34 25.40
CA ALA A 140 -41.27 -21.00 25.23
C ALA A 140 -40.72 -20.43 26.55
N GLU A 141 -41.39 -20.68 27.68
CA GLU A 141 -40.94 -20.25 29.00
C GLU A 141 -39.69 -21.02 29.46
N ARG A 142 -39.63 -22.33 29.23
CA ARG A 142 -38.44 -23.16 29.46
C ARG A 142 -37.26 -22.73 28.59
N ALA A 143 -37.50 -22.43 27.31
CA ALA A 143 -36.49 -21.89 26.40
C ALA A 143 -35.98 -20.51 26.89
N GLY A 144 -36.86 -19.66 27.41
CA GLY A 144 -36.51 -18.36 27.99
C GLY A 144 -35.63 -18.45 29.24
N MET A 145 -35.94 -19.36 30.16
CA MET A 145 -35.14 -19.61 31.36
C MET A 145 -33.76 -20.21 31.03
N GLY A 146 -33.69 -21.13 30.06
CA GLY A 146 -32.43 -21.69 29.56
C GLY A 146 -31.58 -20.65 28.81
N ALA A 147 -32.22 -19.78 28.03
CA ALA A 147 -31.54 -18.73 27.27
C ALA A 147 -30.91 -17.64 28.15
N GLY A 148 -31.51 -17.34 29.30
CA GLY A 148 -30.99 -16.36 30.26
C GLY A 148 -29.65 -16.75 30.90
N GLN A 149 -29.29 -18.04 30.90
CA GLN A 149 -28.01 -18.54 31.45
C GLN A 149 -26.91 -18.70 30.39
N LEU A 150 -27.19 -18.39 29.12
CA LEU A 150 -26.24 -18.56 28.03
C LEU A 150 -25.17 -17.45 28.02
N HIS A 151 -23.96 -17.81 28.45
CA HIS A 151 -22.77 -17.00 28.22
C HIS A 151 -22.36 -17.09 26.74
N VAL A 152 -22.98 -16.25 25.91
CA VAL A 152 -22.72 -16.11 24.46
C VAL A 152 -21.23 -15.92 24.12
N GLY A 153 -20.42 -15.45 25.08
CA GLY A 153 -18.98 -15.26 24.93
C GLY A 153 -18.17 -16.53 24.68
N GLN A 154 -18.60 -17.70 25.18
CA GLN A 154 -17.86 -18.97 25.01
C GLN A 154 -18.04 -19.59 23.61
N VAL A 155 -18.94 -19.06 22.80
CA VAL A 155 -19.21 -19.58 21.46
C VAL A 155 -18.18 -19.10 20.44
N PHE A 156 -17.57 -17.93 20.67
CA PHE A 156 -16.69 -17.27 19.73
C PHE A 156 -15.23 -17.46 20.11
N ASN A 157 -14.47 -18.06 19.21
CA ASN A 157 -13.01 -18.10 19.31
C ASN A 157 -12.46 -16.73 18.87
N TYR A 158 -12.22 -15.84 19.83
CA TYR A 158 -11.61 -14.52 19.58
C TYR A 158 -10.10 -14.61 19.31
N LEU A 159 -9.47 -15.73 19.64
CA LEU A 159 -8.01 -15.93 19.51
C LEU A 159 -7.46 -15.61 18.10
N PRO A 160 -8.00 -16.16 16.99
CA PRO A 160 -7.52 -15.81 15.64
C PRO A 160 -7.72 -14.32 15.32
N LEU A 161 -8.83 -13.74 15.77
CA LEU A 161 -9.15 -12.33 15.55
C LEU A 161 -8.19 -11.39 16.30
N VAL A 162 -7.82 -11.74 17.52
CA VAL A 162 -6.83 -10.98 18.32
C VAL A 162 -5.46 -11.06 17.67
N LEU A 163 -5.07 -12.23 17.14
CA LEU A 163 -3.78 -12.39 16.46
C LEU A 163 -3.73 -11.54 15.18
N GLU A 164 -4.79 -11.57 14.36
CA GLU A 164 -4.90 -10.72 13.16
C GLU A 164 -4.89 -9.23 13.52
N ALA A 165 -5.65 -8.83 14.55
CA ALA A 165 -5.67 -7.46 15.02
C ALA A 165 -4.30 -7.01 15.55
N LEU A 166 -3.55 -7.90 16.22
CA LEU A 166 -2.20 -7.63 16.69
C LEU A 166 -1.24 -7.44 15.52
N VAL A 167 -1.30 -8.29 14.50
CA VAL A 167 -0.49 -8.13 13.27
C VAL A 167 -0.82 -6.82 12.55
N ALA A 168 -2.11 -6.50 12.42
CA ALA A 168 -2.57 -5.23 11.84
C ALA A 168 -2.06 -4.02 12.66
N MET A 169 -2.14 -4.08 13.99
CA MET A 169 -1.65 -3.04 14.90
C MET A 169 -0.14 -2.89 14.80
N LEU A 170 0.61 -3.99 14.77
CA LEU A 170 2.06 -3.99 14.62
C LEU A 170 2.46 -3.31 13.30
N LEU A 171 1.82 -3.69 12.18
CA LEU A 171 2.04 -3.06 10.88
C LEU A 171 1.74 -1.56 10.92
N ALA A 172 0.60 -1.16 11.48
CA ALA A 172 0.25 0.25 11.63
C ALA A 172 1.27 1.02 12.51
N ALA A 173 1.72 0.40 13.62
CA ALA A 173 2.73 0.97 14.49
C ALA A 173 4.06 1.17 13.76
N THR A 174 4.48 0.23 12.91
CA THR A 174 5.72 0.41 12.12
C THR A 174 5.65 1.60 11.19
N VAL A 175 4.50 1.83 10.53
CA VAL A 175 4.28 3.00 9.67
C VAL A 175 4.28 4.28 10.50
N LEU A 176 3.65 4.27 11.67
CA LEU A 176 3.62 5.42 12.58
C LEU A 176 5.01 5.79 13.11
N VAL A 177 5.81 4.80 13.51
CA VAL A 177 7.20 5.01 13.94
C VAL A 177 8.03 5.59 12.81
N CYS A 178 7.88 5.08 11.58
CA CYS A 178 8.55 5.63 10.41
C CYS A 178 8.16 7.10 10.16
N PHE A 179 6.88 7.44 10.30
CA PHE A 179 6.38 8.82 10.17
C PHE A 179 6.97 9.77 11.21
N VAL A 180 7.09 9.34 12.47
CA VAL A 180 7.67 10.16 13.55
C VAL A 180 9.17 10.36 13.34
N LEU A 181 9.89 9.33 12.90
CA LEU A 181 11.34 9.40 12.70
C LEU A 181 11.74 10.16 11.42
N ASN A 182 10.97 10.04 10.34
CA ASN A 182 11.33 10.57 9.02
C ASN A 182 10.11 11.18 8.30
N ARG A 183 9.56 12.25 8.87
CA ARG A 183 8.36 12.92 8.33
C ARG A 183 8.52 13.34 6.86
N ASP A 184 9.65 13.96 6.52
CA ASP A 184 9.90 14.48 5.16
C ASP A 184 9.97 13.36 4.13
N ALA A 185 10.59 12.22 4.49
CA ALA A 185 10.68 11.06 3.61
C ALA A 185 9.30 10.42 3.40
N LEU A 186 8.45 10.38 4.42
CA LEU A 186 7.11 9.82 4.31
C LEU A 186 6.17 10.73 3.51
N GLU A 187 6.30 12.05 3.64
CA GLU A 187 5.56 13.02 2.84
C GLU A 187 5.96 12.97 1.36
N LEU A 188 7.26 12.84 1.08
CA LEU A 188 7.76 12.63 -0.27
C LEU A 188 7.30 11.27 -0.84
N ALA A 189 7.34 10.20 -0.04
CA ALA A 189 6.78 8.91 -0.43
C ALA A 189 5.28 9.02 -0.75
N ALA A 190 4.51 9.69 0.11
CA ALA A 190 3.07 9.83 -0.07
C ALA A 190 2.73 10.62 -1.34
N SER A 191 3.43 11.73 -1.59
CA SER A 191 3.26 12.52 -2.82
C SER A 191 3.72 11.77 -4.08
N ARG A 192 4.82 10.99 -4.02
CA ARG A 192 5.26 10.15 -5.16
C ARG A 192 4.33 8.97 -5.44
N LEU A 193 3.91 8.24 -4.41
CA LEU A 193 3.13 7.01 -4.57
C LEU A 193 1.65 7.31 -4.84
N TYR A 194 1.04 8.21 -4.06
CA TYR A 194 -0.40 8.47 -4.17
C TYR A 194 -0.75 9.61 -5.14
N LEU A 195 0.06 10.67 -5.18
CA LEU A 195 -0.17 11.80 -6.10
C LEU A 195 0.59 11.62 -7.43
N LEU A 196 1.33 10.52 -7.60
CA LEU A 196 2.14 10.22 -8.80
C LEU A 196 3.12 11.36 -9.17
N ARG A 197 3.52 12.18 -8.19
CA ARG A 197 4.41 13.30 -8.44
C ARG A 197 5.80 12.80 -8.81
N SER A 198 6.45 13.46 -9.77
CA SER A 198 7.77 13.09 -10.30
C SER A 198 8.93 13.74 -9.53
N ASP A 199 8.72 14.15 -8.28
CA ASP A 199 9.75 14.78 -7.46
C ASP A 199 10.82 13.74 -7.11
N PRO A 200 12.12 13.99 -7.40
CA PRO A 200 13.18 13.03 -7.13
C PRO A 200 13.43 12.87 -5.63
N TRP A 201 13.84 11.67 -5.21
CA TRP A 201 14.32 11.46 -3.84
C TRP A 201 15.55 12.35 -3.57
N PRO A 202 15.69 12.91 -2.35
CA PRO A 202 16.84 13.74 -1.99
C PRO A 202 18.14 12.97 -2.23
N ARG A 203 18.96 13.48 -3.14
CA ARG A 203 20.25 12.89 -3.49
C ARG A 203 21.32 13.42 -2.54
N SER A 204 22.20 12.55 -2.08
CA SER A 204 23.32 12.93 -1.21
C SER A 204 24.43 13.67 -1.97
N ALA A 205 24.51 13.47 -3.28
CA ALA A 205 25.44 14.11 -4.19
C ALA A 205 24.69 14.82 -5.31
N HIS A 206 25.08 16.06 -5.58
CA HIS A 206 24.58 16.85 -6.71
C HIS A 206 25.69 16.97 -7.75
N ILE A 207 25.40 16.50 -8.96
CA ILE A 207 26.35 16.42 -10.08
C ILE A 207 25.72 17.14 -11.26
N GLU A 208 26.47 18.07 -11.86
CA GLU A 208 26.04 18.88 -12.99
C GLU A 208 27.05 18.79 -14.13
N VAL A 209 26.56 18.57 -15.34
CA VAL A 209 27.38 18.61 -16.56
C VAL A 209 27.48 20.06 -17.00
N VAL A 210 28.68 20.62 -16.98
CA VAL A 210 28.89 22.06 -17.17
C VAL A 210 29.00 22.42 -18.66
N GLY A 211 29.75 21.61 -19.42
CA GLY A 211 29.98 21.87 -20.83
C GLY A 211 31.10 21.04 -21.44
N LEU A 212 31.32 21.27 -22.73
CA LEU A 212 32.43 20.72 -23.50
C LEU A 212 33.50 21.81 -23.68
N GLU A 213 34.74 21.52 -23.31
CA GLU A 213 35.89 22.37 -23.57
C GLU A 213 36.56 21.90 -24.87
N ILE A 214 36.54 22.75 -25.90
CA ILE A 214 37.28 22.49 -27.15
C ILE A 214 38.64 23.16 -27.06
N GLN A 215 39.71 22.40 -27.28
CA GLN A 215 41.04 22.95 -27.45
C GLN A 215 41.17 23.52 -28.87
N GLY A 216 41.13 24.85 -29.00
CA GLY A 216 41.38 25.54 -30.25
C GLY A 216 42.87 25.52 -30.62
N SER A 217 43.17 25.62 -31.92
CA SER A 217 44.56 25.82 -32.37
C SER A 217 45.06 27.19 -31.88
N PRO A 218 46.30 27.30 -31.37
CA PRO A 218 46.84 28.57 -30.89
C PRO A 218 46.82 29.63 -31.99
N ALA A 219 46.37 30.85 -31.66
CA ALA A 219 46.45 31.97 -32.59
C ALA A 219 47.93 32.34 -32.85
N PRO A 220 48.28 32.94 -34.00
CA PRO A 220 49.65 33.34 -34.29
C PRO A 220 50.20 34.27 -33.18
N GLY A 221 51.17 33.78 -32.42
CA GLY A 221 51.78 34.50 -31.28
C GLY A 221 51.31 34.10 -29.88
N GLU A 222 50.35 33.17 -29.75
CA GLU A 222 49.83 32.70 -28.46
C GLU A 222 50.30 31.25 -28.20
N THR A 223 51.06 30.99 -27.12
CA THR A 223 51.58 29.64 -26.80
C THR A 223 50.54 28.73 -26.17
N ILE A 224 49.43 29.30 -25.68
CA ILE A 224 48.38 28.58 -24.94
C ILE A 224 47.16 28.41 -25.87
N PRO A 225 46.70 27.17 -26.10
CA PRO A 225 45.49 26.94 -26.90
C PRO A 225 44.27 27.56 -26.22
N ARG A 226 43.44 28.28 -26.99
CA ARG A 226 42.19 28.85 -26.47
C ARG A 226 41.20 27.74 -26.13
N LEU A 227 40.78 27.68 -24.87
CA LEU A 227 39.66 26.83 -24.44
C LEU A 227 38.34 27.56 -24.76
N THR A 228 37.54 26.99 -25.64
CA THR A 228 36.16 27.45 -25.86
C THR A 228 35.20 26.50 -25.17
N GLU A 229 34.42 27.01 -24.22
CA GLU A 229 33.42 26.24 -23.48
C GLU A 229 32.08 26.28 -24.24
N ILE A 230 31.63 25.13 -24.74
CA ILE A 230 30.32 24.94 -25.34
C ILE A 230 29.39 24.40 -24.27
N LYS A 231 28.33 25.17 -23.97
CA LYS A 231 27.26 24.73 -23.08
C LYS A 231 26.34 23.75 -23.80
N PHE A 232 25.73 22.85 -23.04
CA PHE A 232 24.69 21.97 -23.57
C PHE A 232 23.38 22.76 -23.69
N GLU A 233 22.78 22.73 -24.87
CA GLU A 233 21.42 23.21 -25.11
C GLU A 233 20.51 21.96 -25.18
N ASP A 234 19.52 21.87 -24.29
CA ASP A 234 18.62 20.71 -24.18
C ASP A 234 19.32 19.34 -24.06
N GLY A 235 20.49 19.32 -23.39
CA GLY A 235 21.29 18.10 -23.23
C GLY A 235 22.06 17.68 -24.49
N VAL A 236 22.09 18.53 -25.52
CA VAL A 236 22.81 18.30 -26.77
C VAL A 236 23.87 19.39 -26.95
N ALA A 237 25.07 18.99 -27.36
CA ALA A 237 26.12 19.93 -27.76
C ALA A 237 26.69 19.47 -29.10
N LYS A 238 26.86 20.41 -30.03
CA LYS A 238 27.39 20.16 -31.36
C LYS A 238 28.85 20.60 -31.39
N VAL A 239 29.70 19.72 -31.90
CA VAL A 239 31.14 19.95 -32.01
C VAL A 239 31.59 19.65 -33.44
N ALA A 240 32.60 20.36 -33.92
CA ALA A 240 33.15 20.12 -35.24
C ALA A 240 33.85 18.75 -35.28
N LYS A 241 33.71 18.06 -36.41
CA LYS A 241 34.33 16.75 -36.63
C LYS A 241 35.87 16.90 -36.59
N GLY A 242 36.53 16.13 -35.73
CA GLY A 242 37.99 16.15 -35.56
C GLY A 242 38.52 17.10 -34.47
N SER A 243 37.64 17.78 -33.73
CA SER A 243 38.05 18.54 -32.54
C SER A 243 38.34 17.61 -31.36
N SER A 244 39.43 17.87 -30.62
CA SER A 244 39.67 17.24 -29.31
C SER A 244 38.76 17.91 -28.29
N VAL A 245 37.85 17.14 -27.70
CA VAL A 245 36.84 17.68 -26.79
C VAL A 245 37.05 17.10 -25.40
N ALA A 246 37.10 17.98 -24.41
CA ALA A 246 37.11 17.59 -23.01
C ALA A 246 35.74 17.83 -22.38
N LEU A 247 35.13 16.79 -21.82
CA LEU A 247 33.86 16.91 -21.10
C LEU A 247 34.13 17.35 -19.65
N ARG A 248 33.48 18.42 -19.22
CA ARG A 248 33.60 18.95 -17.85
C ARG A 248 32.33 18.76 -17.05
N VAL A 249 32.50 18.17 -15.88
CA VAL A 249 31.42 17.92 -14.91
C VAL A 249 31.82 18.47 -13.56
N ARG A 250 30.86 19.01 -12.82
CA ARG A 250 31.06 19.53 -11.48
C ARG A 250 30.16 18.77 -10.51
N ALA A 251 30.72 18.38 -9.38
CA ALA A 251 29.94 17.96 -8.23
C ALA A 251 30.00 19.05 -7.15
N LEU A 252 28.87 19.32 -6.49
CA LEU A 252 28.83 20.24 -5.36
C LEU A 252 29.73 19.72 -4.23
N GLY A 253 30.55 20.61 -3.68
CA GLY A 253 31.45 20.35 -2.56
C GLY A 253 30.77 20.53 -1.20
N ALA A 254 31.44 20.08 -0.14
CA ALA A 254 31.02 20.38 1.22
C ALA A 254 31.12 21.90 1.49
N PRO A 255 30.17 22.52 2.21
CA PRO A 255 29.10 21.92 3.03
C PRO A 255 27.75 21.74 2.32
N GLN A 256 27.64 22.09 1.03
CA GLN A 256 26.36 22.12 0.32
C GLN A 256 25.87 20.73 -0.13
N ALA A 257 26.80 19.79 -0.34
CA ALA A 257 26.48 18.38 -0.59
C ALA A 257 26.83 17.49 0.62
N ARG A 258 25.96 16.52 0.92
CA ARG A 258 26.16 15.54 2.01
C ARG A 258 27.31 14.58 1.69
N VAL A 259 27.49 14.24 0.42
CA VAL A 259 28.56 13.36 -0.07
C VAL A 259 29.16 13.97 -1.33
N VAL A 260 30.49 14.15 -1.32
CA VAL A 260 31.24 14.55 -2.52
C VAL A 260 31.75 13.27 -3.22
N PRO A 261 31.34 13.01 -4.46
CA PRO A 261 31.75 11.79 -5.17
C PRO A 261 33.26 11.76 -5.41
N GLN A 262 33.83 10.55 -5.41
CA GLN A 262 35.24 10.31 -5.76
C GLN A 262 35.43 9.94 -7.24
N THR A 263 34.41 9.32 -7.84
CA THR A 263 34.38 8.91 -9.24
C THR A 263 33.04 9.33 -9.85
N CYS A 264 33.05 9.67 -11.13
CA CYS A 264 31.85 9.98 -11.89
C CYS A 264 31.89 9.21 -13.20
N THR A 265 30.82 8.48 -13.51
CA THR A 265 30.68 7.79 -14.81
C THR A 265 29.63 8.51 -15.62
N ILE A 266 29.93 8.83 -16.87
CA ILE A 266 28.99 9.48 -17.76
C ILE A 266 28.66 8.57 -18.92
N TYR A 267 27.37 8.43 -19.16
CA TYR A 267 26.81 7.75 -20.31
C TYR A 267 26.46 8.80 -21.35
N TYR A 268 26.99 8.65 -22.56
CA TYR A 268 26.72 9.57 -23.67
C TYR A 268 26.27 8.82 -24.91
N ARG A 269 25.62 9.58 -25.80
CA ARG A 269 25.19 9.14 -27.11
C ARG A 269 25.74 10.10 -28.14
N ALA A 270 26.64 9.63 -29.00
CA ALA A 270 27.18 10.41 -30.10
C ALA A 270 26.38 10.11 -31.38
N LEU A 271 25.97 11.18 -32.07
CA LEU A 271 25.30 11.11 -33.37
C LEU A 271 26.27 11.61 -34.44
N LYS A 272 26.75 10.70 -35.29
CA LYS A 272 27.63 11.08 -36.40
C LYS A 272 26.78 11.42 -37.62
N THR A 273 26.80 12.70 -38.02
CA THR A 273 26.11 13.18 -39.23
C THR A 273 27.05 12.98 -40.42
N ASP A 274 27.13 11.76 -40.94
CA ASP A 274 28.00 11.41 -42.07
C ASP A 274 27.27 10.42 -42.98
N GLY A 275 26.27 10.90 -43.75
CA GLY A 275 25.48 10.15 -44.75
C GLY A 275 24.62 8.98 -44.23
N ASN A 276 24.97 8.37 -43.10
CA ASN A 276 24.31 7.26 -42.45
C ASN A 276 24.36 7.51 -40.92
N SER A 277 23.21 7.79 -40.32
CA SER A 277 23.08 8.14 -38.90
C SER A 277 23.37 6.94 -38.00
N ARG A 278 24.64 6.68 -37.71
CA ARG A 278 25.04 5.71 -36.68
C ARG A 278 25.02 6.37 -35.30
N VAL A 279 24.34 5.69 -34.38
CA VAL A 279 24.25 6.08 -32.97
C VAL A 279 25.27 5.27 -32.19
N GLU A 280 26.31 5.92 -31.67
CA GLU A 280 27.27 5.29 -30.78
C GLU A 280 26.89 5.59 -29.33
N ARG A 281 26.88 4.55 -28.48
CA ARG A 281 26.64 4.67 -27.04
C ARG A 281 27.91 4.29 -26.31
N GLY A 282 28.33 5.12 -25.37
CA GLY A 282 29.54 4.90 -24.58
C GLY A 282 29.34 5.26 -23.12
N SER A 283 30.17 4.67 -22.26
CA SER A 283 30.29 5.03 -20.85
C SER A 283 31.74 5.32 -20.52
N VAL A 284 32.00 6.41 -19.84
CA VAL A 284 33.36 6.85 -19.51
C VAL A 284 33.46 7.20 -18.04
N GLN A 285 34.49 6.70 -17.38
CA GLN A 285 34.88 7.14 -16.04
C GLN A 285 35.68 8.45 -16.14
N MET A 286 35.28 9.43 -15.35
CA MET A 286 35.90 10.74 -15.30
C MET A 286 37.13 10.75 -14.40
N ILE A 287 38.11 11.56 -14.77
CA ILE A 287 39.31 11.80 -13.98
C ILE A 287 39.03 12.98 -13.04
N ASN A 288 39.46 12.86 -11.78
CA ASN A 288 39.39 13.96 -10.81
C ASN A 288 40.26 15.14 -11.26
N GLY A 289 39.65 16.30 -11.38
CA GLY A 289 40.31 17.58 -11.59
C GLY A 289 40.56 18.32 -10.27
N ARG A 290 41.02 19.57 -10.35
CA ARG A 290 41.17 20.42 -9.16
C ARG A 290 39.81 20.85 -8.60
N ASP A 291 39.70 20.79 -7.28
CA ASP A 291 38.61 21.40 -6.52
C ASP A 291 38.74 22.93 -6.60
N GLY A 292 37.64 23.63 -6.83
CA GLY A 292 37.64 25.10 -6.96
C GLY A 292 36.24 25.70 -6.86
N GLY A 293 36.11 26.80 -6.13
CA GLY A 293 34.86 27.56 -6.02
C GLY A 293 33.69 26.82 -5.35
N GLY A 294 33.97 25.85 -4.45
CA GLY A 294 32.94 25.04 -3.80
C GLY A 294 32.46 23.83 -4.62
N TYR A 295 33.11 23.54 -5.76
CA TYR A 295 32.82 22.38 -6.60
C TYR A 295 34.05 21.52 -6.81
N ARG A 296 33.83 20.21 -6.95
CA ARG A 296 34.81 19.25 -7.47
C ARG A 296 34.64 19.11 -8.97
N ASN A 297 35.69 19.39 -9.73
CA ASN A 297 35.67 19.26 -11.19
C ASN A 297 36.12 17.87 -11.62
N PHE A 298 35.45 17.34 -12.63
CA PHE A 298 35.73 16.08 -13.30
C PHE A 298 35.96 16.36 -14.78
N ARG A 299 37.00 15.78 -15.36
CA ARG A 299 37.34 15.95 -16.78
C ARG A 299 37.56 14.60 -17.45
N PHE A 300 37.09 14.50 -18.69
CA PHE A 300 37.48 13.45 -19.61
C PHE A 300 38.02 14.07 -20.88
N ASP A 301 39.11 13.53 -21.42
CA ASP A 301 39.68 13.94 -22.71
C ASP A 301 39.38 12.84 -23.74
N GLY A 302 38.44 13.11 -24.63
CA GLY A 302 38.07 12.21 -25.72
C GLY A 302 38.87 12.57 -26.97
N LYS A 303 39.72 11.65 -27.42
CA LYS A 303 40.33 11.72 -28.76
C LYS A 303 39.33 11.34 -29.85
#